data_AF-A0A6C0JH69-F1
#
_entry.id   AF-A0A6C0JH69-F1
#
_cell.length_a   1.000
_cell.length_b   1.000
_cell.length_c   1.000
_cell.angle_alpha   90.00
_cell.angle_beta   90.00
_cell.angle_gamma   90.00
#
_symmetry.space_group_name_H-M   'P 1'
#
loop_
_entity.id
_entity.type
_entity.pdbx_description
1 polymer ?
#
loop_
_entity_poly.entity_id
_entity_poly.type
_entity_poly.pdbx_seq_one_letter_code
_entity_poly.pdbx_strand_id
1 'polypeptide(L)' 'MDANLQKFVAIMVFYIVLAFVIMPLMFYYLIEKSLLMAGHGFALGSAVSVMLWYTVGSTMIHK' A
#
# COMPACT_ATOMS: atom_id res chain seq x y z
N MET A 1 -0.40 -22.53 9.90
CA MET A 1 -0.65 -21.08 10.05
C MET A 1 -2.14 -20.85 9.88
N ASP A 2 -2.76 -20.02 10.71
CA ASP A 2 -4.18 -19.70 10.58
C ASP A 2 -4.48 -19.02 9.23
N ALA A 3 -5.60 -19.36 8.60
CA ALA A 3 -5.93 -18.88 7.26
C ALA A 3 -6.26 -17.38 7.25
N ASN A 4 -6.84 -16.85 8.33
CA ASN A 4 -7.10 -15.42 8.48
C ASN A 4 -5.78 -14.67 8.70
N LEU A 5 -4.86 -15.21 9.51
CA LEU A 5 -3.52 -14.66 9.69
C LEU A 5 -2.74 -14.62 8.37
N GLN A 6 -2.81 -15.69 7.56
CA GLN A 6 -2.15 -15.72 6.26
C GLN A 6 -2.68 -14.63 5.32
N LYS A 7 -4.01 -14.47 5.24
CA LYS A 7 -4.64 -13.40 4.45
C LYS A 7 -4.24 -12.02 4.96
N PHE A 8 -4.27 -11.80 6.26
CA PHE A 8 -3.85 -10.55 6.87
C PHE A 8 -2.42 -10.19 6.48
N VAL A 9 -1.48 -11.12 6.67
CA VAL A 9 -0.06 -10.90 6.33
C VAL A 9 0.09 -10.59 4.83
N ALA A 10 -0.60 -11.32 3.96
CA ALA A 10 -0.55 -11.06 2.52
C ALA A 10 -1.05 -9.66 2.16
N ILE A 11 -2.16 -9.21 2.77
CA ILE A 11 -2.70 -7.86 2.57
C ILE A 11 -1.71 -6.80 3.07
N MET A 12 -1.11 -6.99 4.26
CA MET A 12 -0.13 -6.06 4.81
C MET A 12 1.11 -5.95 3.93
N VAL A 13 1.63 -7.08 3.43
CA VAL A 13 2.77 -7.10 2.50
C VAL A 13 2.42 -6.37 1.21
N PHE A 14 1.23 -6.59 0.67
CA PHE A 14 0.76 -5.85 -0.50
C PHE A 14 0.73 -4.33 -0.25
N TYR A 15 0.22 -3.87 0.90
CA TYR A 15 0.20 -2.45 1.26
C TYR A 15 1.59 -1.86 1.46
N ILE A 16 2.53 -2.61 2.02
CA ILE A 16 3.94 -2.20 2.14
C ILE A 16 4.53 -1.98 0.74
N VAL A 17 4.37 -2.96 -0.16
CA VAL A 17 4.90 -2.86 -1.53
C VAL A 17 4.24 -1.70 -2.27
N LEU A 18 2.93 -1.52 -2.13
CA LEU A 18 2.20 -0.43 -2.77
C LEU A 18 2.70 0.94 -2.30
N ALA A 19 2.79 1.15 -0.99
CA ALA A 19 3.10 2.45 -0.39
C ALA A 19 4.59 2.80 -0.44
N PHE A 20 5.49 1.83 -0.24
CA PHE A 20 6.94 2.11 -0.15
C PHE A 20 7.70 1.86 -1.44
N VAL A 21 7.13 1.13 -2.41
CA VAL A 21 7.83 0.77 -3.64
C VAL A 21 7.06 1.28 -4.87
N ILE A 22 5.83 0.80 -5.09
CA ILE A 22 5.11 1.08 -6.34
C ILE A 22 4.80 2.57 -6.49
N MET A 23 4.12 3.18 -5.52
CA MET A 23 3.70 4.59 -5.63
C MET A 23 4.88 5.58 -5.63
N PRO A 24 5.92 5.44 -4.78
CA PRO A 24 7.10 6.30 -4.84
C PRO A 24 7.83 6.22 -6.18
N LEU A 25 8.06 5.01 -6.71
CA LEU A 25 8.72 4.83 -8.00
C LEU A 25 7.85 5.38 -9.14
N MET A 26 6.54 5.15 -9.10
CA MET A 26 5.61 5.68 -10.09
C MET A 26 5.67 7.21 -10.14
N PHE A 27 5.63 7.89 -8.99
CA PHE A 27 5.69 9.35 -8.94
C PHE A 27 7.05 9.89 -9.39
N TYR A 28 8.14 9.23 -8.99
CA TYR A 28 9.50 9.62 -9.38
C TYR A 28 9.74 9.47 -10.90
N TYR A 29 9.26 8.39 -11.52
CA TYR A 29 9.55 8.13 -12.93
C TYR A 29 8.51 8.69 -13.90
N LEU A 30 7.23 8.78 -13.50
CA LEU A 30 6.14 9.18 -14.40
C LEU A 30 5.71 10.64 -14.25
N ILE A 31 5.96 11.27 -13.10
CA ILE A 31 5.63 12.69 -12.91
C ILE A 31 6.89 13.53 -13.06
N GLU A 32 7.85 13.36 -12.14
CA GLU A 32 9.12 14.09 -12.17
C GLU A 32 10.18 13.34 -11.37
N LYS A 33 11.41 13.26 -11.89
CA LYS A 33 12.57 12.60 -11.27
C LYS A 33 13.13 13.39 -10.08
N SER A 34 12.30 13.61 -9.09
CA SER A 34 12.59 14.34 -7.85
C SER A 34 12.28 13.48 -6.64
N LEU A 35 13.18 13.48 -5.66
CA LEU A 35 12.97 12.78 -4.38
C LEU A 35 11.74 13.31 -3.63
N LEU A 36 11.39 14.59 -3.84
CA LEU A 36 10.17 15.18 -3.29
C LEU A 36 8.92 14.49 -3.86
N MET A 37 8.89 14.26 -5.18
CA MET A 37 7.79 13.56 -5.83
C MET A 37 7.70 12.10 -5.41
N ALA A 38 8.83 11.41 -5.22
CA ALA A 38 8.82 10.07 -4.62
C ALA A 38 8.17 10.07 -3.22
N GLY A 39 8.46 11.10 -2.40
CA GLY A 39 7.82 11.31 -1.09
C GLY A 39 6.31 11.55 -1.19
N HIS A 40 5.86 12.33 -2.18
CA HIS A 40 4.43 12.49 -2.47
C HIS A 40 3.77 11.16 -2.87
N GLY A 41 4.45 10.34 -3.68
CA GLY A 41 4.01 8.99 -4.01
C GLY A 41 3.87 8.10 -2.78
N PHE A 42 4.83 8.14 -1.84
CA PHE A 42 4.74 7.44 -0.56
C PHE A 42 3.54 7.88 0.27
N ALA A 43 3.33 9.19 0.41
CA ALA A 43 2.24 9.75 1.20
C ALA A 43 0.87 9.34 0.62
N LEU A 44 0.70 9.49 -0.70
CA LEU A 44 -0.54 9.10 -1.37
C LEU A 44 -0.76 7.59 -1.33
N GLY A 45 0.28 6.80 -1.59
CA GLY A 45 0.23 5.34 -1.52
C GLY A 45 -0.17 4.85 -0.12
N SER A 46 0.34 5.49 0.93
CA SER A 46 -0.04 5.19 2.32
C SER A 46 -1.51 5.51 2.58
N ALA A 47 -1.99 6.68 2.14
CA ALA A 47 -3.39 7.04 2.27
C ALA A 47 -4.33 6.06 1.53
N VAL A 48 -3.95 5.64 0.32
CA VAL A 48 -4.69 4.62 -0.45
C VAL A 48 -4.69 3.27 0.28
N SER A 49 -3.55 2.82 0.80
CA SER A 49 -3.47 1.56 1.58
C SER A 49 -4.38 1.58 2.81
N VAL A 50 -4.45 2.70 3.54
CA VAL A 50 -5.37 2.87 4.67
C VAL A 50 -6.82 2.80 4.21
N MET A 51 -7.17 3.49 3.12
CA MET A 51 -8.52 3.44 2.55
C MET A 51 -8.90 2.02 2.12
N LEU A 52 -7.99 1.29 1.46
CA LEU A 52 -8.19 -0.10 1.04
C LEU A 52 -8.41 -1.03 2.23
N TRP A 53 -7.72 -0.82 3.36
CA TRP A 53 -7.97 -1.62 4.56
C TRP A 53 -9.42 -1.48 5.04
N TYR A 54 -9.90 -0.25 5.21
CA TYR A 54 -11.24 -0.01 5.74
C TYR A 54 -12.37 -0.36 4.78
N THR A 55 -12.12 -0.39 3.47
CA THR A 55 -13.15 -0.69 2.46
C THR A 55 -13.15 -2.15 2.00
N VAL A 56 -11.99 -2.79 1.92
CA VAL A 56 -11.83 -4.11 1.28
C VAL A 56 -11.04 -5.08 2.17
N GLY A 57 -9.85 -4.69 2.64
CA GLY A 57 -8.95 -5.60 3.35
C GLY A 57 -9.55 -6.16 4.64
N SER A 58 -10.25 -5.31 5.40
CA SER A 58 -10.91 -5.71 6.65
C SER A 58 -12.11 -6.63 6.44
N THR A 59 -12.76 -6.62 5.27
CA THR A 59 -13.89 -7.51 4.97
C THR A 59 -13.42 -8.89 4.48
N MET A 60 -12.15 -9.02 4.08
CA MET A 60 -11.57 -10.27 3.58
C MET A 60 -11.12 -11.23 4.69
N ILE A 61 -11.08 -10.75 5.93
CA ILE A 61 -10.66 -11.49 7.11
C ILE A 61 -11.90 -11.63 8.01
N HIS A 62 -12.28 -12.85 8.34
CA HIS A 62 -13.39 -13.07 9.27
C HIS A 62 -12.94 -12.79 10.71
N LYS A 63 -13.82 -12.24 11.54
CA LYS A 63 -13.61 -12.16 12.99
C LYS A 63 -13.57 -13.56 13.61
#